data_AF-A0A355GAK9-F1
#
_entry.id   AF-A0A355GAK9-F1
#
_cell.length_a   1.000
_cell.length_b   1.000
_cell.length_c   1.000
_cell.angle_alpha   90.00
_cell.angle_beta   90.00
_cell.angle_gamma   90.00
#
_symmetry.space_group_name_H-M   'P 1'
#
loop_
_entity.id
_entity.type
_entity.pdbx_description
1 polymer ?
#
loop_
_entity_poly.entity_id
_entity_poly.type
_entity_poly.pdbx_seq_one_letter_code
_entity_poly.pdbx_strand_id
1 'polypeptide(L)'
;MSRLLLLAANTILTLTIGNVQATAADPNTVQKQEDLKQQVATLITQLDDNQRQVREQAESKLIGLGKPVLSLLPPPELATTASVREAIQRVKLQIEKQAARDSLQASRITLKGSYTLKTVLQQISRQSGNQLDLQSLSDDILNRNIQIKFEKSPFWQSIDELKQILPLRYQINGSNDSLQFLQKADSDTSHSSKAPGVHYDGPFRITVLDLKSRPLRGSPDKDLLAVKFHVEVEPRLRPLFLSYAASDIHCSTSQSNKLSAFTPQAKLELPLGEGGKNVNFTTTWILNHNQQKSMFDIQGTLQMELAAETLPITFDNLDQSEGAVRRRGNVSVELVNVEQAKLPSSQSLNVRIALSYDYGGPAFESHRTWIYHNRAYLENSAGQKFWLNGASHTTLESAGKIGVSYQFKELPLQENRLQFTYLAPTLITAAPIKFHFENLKLPADGEKSKP
;
A
#
# COMPACT_ATOMS: atom_id res chain seq x y z
N MET A 1 71.61 -21.80 43.77
CA MET A 1 72.37 -21.18 42.66
C MET A 1 71.93 -21.84 41.36
N SER A 2 71.51 -21.01 40.41
CA SER A 2 71.43 -21.22 38.95
C SER A 2 70.71 -22.44 38.33
N ARG A 3 69.57 -22.08 37.71
CA ARG A 3 69.20 -22.23 36.28
C ARG A 3 68.61 -23.53 35.72
N LEU A 4 67.45 -23.29 35.08
CA LEU A 4 66.90 -23.83 33.83
C LEU A 4 66.42 -25.29 33.77
N LEU A 5 65.13 -25.48 33.45
CA LEU A 5 64.74 -26.08 32.18
C LEU A 5 63.24 -25.87 31.85
N LEU A 6 63.01 -25.67 30.55
CA LEU A 6 61.73 -25.40 29.88
C LEU A 6 60.69 -26.51 30.08
N LEU A 7 59.42 -26.12 30.19
CA LEU A 7 58.25 -26.94 29.88
C LEU A 7 57.56 -26.35 28.64
N ALA A 8 57.58 -27.10 27.54
CA ALA A 8 56.80 -26.84 26.34
C ALA A 8 55.37 -27.36 26.54
N ALA A 9 54.36 -26.51 26.36
CA ALA A 9 52.95 -26.89 26.36
C ALA A 9 52.42 -26.84 24.92
N ASN A 10 52.04 -28.02 24.39
CA ASN A 10 51.31 -28.16 23.13
C ASN A 10 49.90 -27.60 23.30
N THR A 11 49.57 -26.55 22.54
CA THR A 11 48.20 -26.06 22.40
C THR A 11 47.65 -26.56 21.06
N ILE A 12 46.73 -27.52 21.11
CA ILE A 12 45.95 -27.95 19.95
C ILE A 12 44.77 -26.98 19.80
N LEU A 13 44.78 -26.21 18.71
CA LEU A 13 43.71 -25.29 18.32
C LEU A 13 42.70 -26.06 17.46
N THR A 14 41.58 -26.49 18.04
CA THR A 14 40.45 -27.04 17.28
C THR A 14 39.62 -25.89 16.68
N LEU A 15 39.72 -25.71 15.36
CA LEU A 15 38.83 -24.90 14.55
C LEU A 15 37.45 -25.57 14.48
N THR A 16 36.44 -24.98 15.13
CA THR A 16 35.04 -25.30 14.89
C THR A 16 34.55 -24.58 13.64
N ILE A 17 34.44 -25.31 12.54
CA ILE A 17 33.72 -24.89 11.34
C ILE A 17 32.24 -24.91 11.67
N GLY A 18 31.63 -23.73 11.80
CA GLY A 18 30.18 -23.58 11.92
C GLY A 18 29.51 -23.94 10.61
N ASN A 19 28.82 -25.09 10.57
CA ASN A 19 27.95 -25.47 9.47
C ASN A 19 26.78 -24.48 9.36
N VAL A 20 26.77 -23.69 8.29
CA VAL A 20 25.59 -22.97 7.83
C VAL A 20 24.60 -24.02 7.30
N GLN A 21 23.60 -24.35 8.09
CA GLN A 21 22.43 -25.08 7.60
C GLN A 21 21.61 -24.13 6.74
N ALA A 22 21.79 -24.25 5.43
CA ALA A 22 20.83 -23.77 4.46
C ALA A 22 19.46 -24.36 4.80
N THR A 23 18.49 -23.49 5.08
CA THR A 23 17.09 -23.87 5.22
C THR A 23 16.61 -24.48 3.89
N ALA A 24 16.62 -25.80 3.82
CA ALA A 24 16.05 -26.53 2.69
C ALA A 24 14.57 -26.13 2.56
N ALA A 25 14.21 -25.59 1.40
CA ALA A 25 12.82 -25.36 1.04
C ALA A 25 12.05 -26.68 1.20
N ASP A 26 10.85 -26.60 1.77
CA ASP A 26 9.97 -27.73 2.04
C ASP A 26 9.77 -28.55 0.74
N PRO A 27 10.14 -29.85 0.67
CA PRO A 27 10.16 -30.63 -0.57
C PRO A 27 8.80 -30.67 -1.29
N ASN A 28 7.70 -30.51 -0.56
CA ASN A 28 6.35 -30.38 -1.11
C ASN A 28 6.14 -29.11 -1.95
N THR A 29 6.87 -28.02 -1.65
CA THR A 29 6.73 -26.74 -2.37
C THR A 29 7.45 -26.78 -3.70
N VAL A 30 8.61 -27.43 -3.76
CA VAL A 30 9.41 -27.57 -4.98
C VAL A 30 8.71 -28.48 -5.99
N GLN A 31 8.17 -29.62 -5.54
CA GLN A 31 7.44 -30.54 -6.41
C GLN A 31 6.19 -29.87 -7.01
N LYS A 32 5.42 -29.16 -6.19
CA LYS A 32 4.20 -28.45 -6.62
C LYS A 32 4.48 -27.36 -7.66
N GLN A 33 5.65 -26.72 -7.59
CA GLN A 33 6.07 -25.70 -8.54
C GLN A 33 6.50 -26.32 -9.89
N GLU A 34 7.16 -27.49 -9.88
CA GLU A 34 7.51 -28.22 -11.10
C GLU A 34 6.26 -28.78 -11.80
N ASP A 35 5.31 -29.34 -11.04
CA ASP A 35 4.04 -29.82 -11.60
C ASP A 35 3.27 -28.66 -12.28
N LEU A 36 3.25 -27.48 -11.66
CA LEU A 36 2.63 -26.28 -12.23
C LEU A 36 3.33 -25.84 -13.53
N LYS A 37 4.66 -25.86 -13.57
CA LYS A 37 5.43 -25.54 -14.80
C LYS A 37 5.07 -26.49 -15.94
N GLN A 38 5.04 -27.79 -15.69
CA GLN A 38 4.69 -28.80 -16.69
C GLN A 38 3.25 -28.62 -17.19
N GLN A 39 2.32 -28.33 -16.27
CA GLN A 39 0.93 -28.04 -16.61
C GLN A 39 0.81 -26.80 -17.50
N VAL A 40 1.49 -25.71 -17.15
CA VAL A 40 1.48 -24.46 -17.94
C VAL A 40 2.10 -24.68 -19.32
N ALA A 41 3.22 -25.39 -19.42
CA ALA A 41 3.86 -25.70 -20.70
C ALA A 41 2.91 -26.49 -21.63
N THR A 42 2.21 -27.49 -21.08
CA THR A 42 1.22 -28.28 -21.83
C THR A 42 0.07 -27.41 -22.33
N LEU A 43 -0.46 -26.53 -21.48
CA LEU A 43 -1.55 -25.63 -21.85
C LEU A 43 -1.11 -24.61 -22.93
N ILE A 44 0.14 -24.12 -22.89
CA ILE A 44 0.67 -23.25 -23.94
C ILE A 44 0.72 -23.97 -25.28
N THR A 45 1.14 -25.23 -25.32
CA THR A 45 1.11 -26.04 -26.55
C THR A 45 -0.32 -26.19 -27.07
N GLN A 46 -1.31 -26.39 -26.19
CA GLN A 46 -2.72 -26.50 -26.55
C GLN A 46 -3.34 -25.19 -27.07
N LEU A 47 -2.73 -24.03 -26.83
CA LEU A 47 -3.17 -22.76 -27.42
C LEU A 47 -2.95 -22.70 -28.94
N ASP A 48 -2.06 -23.55 -29.48
CA ASP A 48 -1.78 -23.64 -30.92
C ASP A 48 -2.54 -24.80 -31.60
N ASP A 49 -3.42 -25.49 -30.88
CA ASP A 49 -4.16 -26.64 -31.41
C ASP A 49 -5.10 -26.21 -32.56
N ASN A 50 -5.29 -27.07 -33.55
CA ASN A 50 -6.17 -26.79 -34.69
C ASN A 50 -7.65 -26.70 -34.30
N GLN A 51 -8.06 -27.33 -33.20
CA GLN A 51 -9.43 -27.30 -32.70
C GLN A 51 -9.68 -26.09 -31.80
N ARG A 52 -10.66 -25.26 -32.20
CA ARG A 52 -11.07 -24.07 -31.43
C ARG A 52 -11.42 -24.39 -29.98
N GLN A 53 -12.13 -25.50 -29.74
CA GLN A 53 -12.53 -25.91 -28.39
C GLN A 53 -11.33 -26.22 -27.48
N VAL A 54 -10.27 -26.84 -28.02
CA VAL A 54 -9.04 -27.13 -27.25
C VAL A 54 -8.35 -25.84 -26.84
N ARG A 55 -8.23 -24.87 -27.78
CA ARG A 55 -7.64 -23.56 -27.50
C ARG A 55 -8.41 -22.79 -26.42
N GLU A 56 -9.73 -22.75 -26.51
CA GLU A 56 -10.58 -22.05 -25.52
C GLU A 56 -10.52 -22.71 -24.14
N GLN A 57 -10.46 -24.04 -24.07
CA GLN A 57 -10.28 -24.76 -22.80
C GLN A 57 -8.90 -24.51 -22.20
N ALA A 58 -7.84 -24.47 -23.01
CA ALA A 58 -6.50 -24.18 -22.55
C ALA A 58 -6.39 -22.75 -21.99
N GLU A 59 -6.96 -21.76 -22.69
CA GLU A 59 -7.06 -20.38 -22.22
C GLU A 59 -7.81 -20.31 -20.88
N SER A 60 -9.00 -20.91 -20.78
CA SER A 60 -9.78 -20.95 -19.53
C SER A 60 -9.05 -21.62 -18.36
N LYS A 61 -8.34 -22.72 -18.61
CA LYS A 61 -7.53 -23.41 -17.59
C LYS A 61 -6.36 -22.55 -17.13
N LEU A 62 -5.65 -21.90 -18.04
CA LEU A 62 -4.56 -20.98 -17.68
C LEU A 62 -5.07 -19.84 -16.80
N ILE A 63 -6.23 -19.26 -17.14
CA ILE A 63 -6.87 -18.20 -16.36
C ILE A 63 -7.26 -18.73 -14.96
N GLY A 64 -7.84 -19.93 -14.88
CA GLY A 64 -8.25 -20.56 -13.63
C GLY A 64 -7.11 -20.88 -12.66
N LEU A 65 -5.89 -21.08 -13.16
CA LEU A 65 -4.69 -21.26 -12.33
C LEU A 65 -4.20 -19.95 -11.68
N GLY A 66 -4.60 -18.79 -12.20
CA GLY A 66 -4.40 -17.48 -11.57
C GLY A 66 -2.96 -16.95 -11.59
N LYS A 67 -2.65 -16.05 -10.65
CA LYS A 67 -1.40 -15.24 -10.61
C LYS A 67 -0.09 -16.03 -10.74
N PRO A 68 0.09 -17.23 -10.13
CA PRO A 68 1.33 -18.00 -10.25
C PRO A 68 1.72 -18.35 -11.70
N VAL A 69 0.76 -18.38 -12.63
CA VAL A 69 1.02 -18.66 -14.05
C VAL A 69 1.75 -17.51 -14.76
N LEU A 70 1.59 -16.27 -14.31
CA LEU A 70 2.16 -15.10 -15.00
C LEU A 70 3.69 -15.17 -15.15
N SER A 71 4.40 -15.71 -14.16
CA SER A 71 5.87 -15.89 -14.20
C SER A 71 6.33 -17.04 -15.09
N LEU A 72 5.41 -17.92 -15.49
CA LEU A 72 5.66 -19.11 -16.29
C LEU A 72 5.27 -18.91 -17.77
N LEU A 73 4.44 -17.92 -18.06
CA LEU A 73 4.05 -17.59 -19.43
C LEU A 73 5.19 -16.88 -20.16
N PRO A 74 5.56 -17.34 -21.37
CA PRO A 74 6.58 -16.67 -22.15
C PRO A 74 6.17 -15.23 -22.49
N PRO A 75 7.14 -14.34 -22.71
CA PRO A 75 6.89 -13.06 -23.37
C PRO A 75 6.12 -13.29 -24.69
N PRO A 76 5.06 -12.50 -25.00
CA PRO A 76 4.29 -12.68 -26.22
C PRO A 76 5.13 -12.60 -27.51
N GLU A 77 6.23 -11.86 -27.47
CA GLU A 77 7.18 -11.71 -28.58
C GLU A 77 7.92 -13.03 -28.90
N LEU A 78 8.06 -13.91 -27.91
CA LEU A 78 8.67 -15.22 -28.05
C LEU A 78 7.67 -16.32 -28.41
N ALA A 79 6.38 -15.98 -28.56
CA ALA A 79 5.37 -16.93 -29.01
C ALA A 79 5.56 -17.27 -30.49
N THR A 80 5.44 -18.56 -30.82
CA THR A 80 5.72 -19.14 -32.14
C THR A 80 4.72 -18.69 -33.21
N THR A 81 3.45 -18.53 -32.86
CA THR A 81 2.39 -18.13 -33.79
C THR A 81 1.66 -16.87 -33.32
N ALA A 82 1.09 -16.12 -34.26
CA ALA A 82 0.31 -14.93 -33.95
C ALA A 82 -0.91 -15.26 -33.06
N SER A 83 -1.55 -16.42 -33.28
CA SER A 83 -2.71 -16.85 -32.49
C SER A 83 -2.32 -17.15 -31.04
N VAL A 84 -1.20 -17.85 -30.81
CA VAL A 84 -0.69 -18.10 -29.45
C VAL A 84 -0.28 -16.80 -28.77
N ARG A 85 0.35 -15.87 -29.51
CA ARG A 85 0.71 -14.54 -29.00
C ARG A 85 -0.51 -13.80 -28.46
N GLU A 86 -1.57 -13.72 -29.25
CA GLU A 86 -2.82 -13.06 -28.85
C GLU A 86 -3.48 -13.76 -27.66
N ALA A 87 -3.49 -15.10 -27.64
CA ALA A 87 -4.05 -15.87 -26.54
C ALA A 87 -3.28 -15.64 -25.24
N ILE A 88 -1.93 -15.65 -25.27
CA ILE A 88 -1.10 -15.35 -24.10
C ILE A 88 -1.37 -13.93 -23.59
N GLN A 89 -1.50 -12.94 -24.48
CA GLN A 89 -1.84 -11.56 -24.10
C GLN A 89 -3.20 -11.49 -23.40
N ARG A 90 -4.23 -12.18 -23.92
CA ARG A 90 -5.55 -12.25 -23.29
C ARG A 90 -5.52 -12.94 -21.93
N VAL A 91 -4.85 -14.09 -21.83
CA VAL A 91 -4.69 -14.84 -20.57
C VAL A 91 -4.03 -13.97 -19.51
N LYS A 92 -2.90 -13.32 -19.84
CA LYS A 92 -2.19 -12.40 -18.92
C LYS A 92 -3.13 -11.30 -18.42
N LEU A 93 -3.77 -10.59 -19.35
CA LEU A 93 -4.70 -9.51 -19.03
C LEU A 93 -5.86 -9.96 -18.13
N GLN A 94 -6.42 -11.15 -18.37
CA GLN A 94 -7.53 -11.67 -17.55
C GLN A 94 -7.08 -12.08 -16.14
N ILE A 95 -5.92 -12.75 -16.02
CA ILE A 95 -5.35 -13.11 -14.72
C ILE A 95 -5.01 -11.85 -13.92
N GLU A 96 -4.40 -10.85 -14.56
CA GLU A 96 -4.08 -9.56 -13.96
C GLU A 96 -5.34 -8.83 -13.48
N LYS A 97 -6.40 -8.77 -14.29
CA LYS A 97 -7.71 -8.21 -13.88
C LYS A 97 -8.36 -8.99 -12.75
N GLN A 98 -8.22 -10.32 -12.72
CA GLN A 98 -8.74 -11.13 -11.62
C GLN A 98 -7.96 -10.84 -10.33
N ALA A 99 -6.62 -10.86 -10.40
CA ALA A 99 -5.77 -10.52 -9.27
C ALA A 99 -6.02 -9.11 -8.75
N ALA A 100 -6.28 -8.14 -9.63
CA ALA A 100 -6.68 -6.80 -9.26
C ALA A 100 -7.98 -6.82 -8.43
N ARG A 101 -9.04 -7.49 -8.93
CA ARG A 101 -10.32 -7.61 -8.22
C ARG A 101 -10.19 -8.32 -6.88
N ASP A 102 -9.38 -9.38 -6.81
CA ASP A 102 -9.14 -10.12 -5.57
C ASP A 102 -8.36 -9.25 -4.57
N SER A 103 -7.44 -8.40 -5.05
CA SER A 103 -6.72 -7.46 -4.19
C SER A 103 -7.63 -6.43 -3.52
N LEU A 104 -8.77 -6.10 -4.14
CA LEU A 104 -9.78 -5.16 -3.61
C LEU A 104 -10.57 -5.72 -2.42
N GLN A 105 -10.45 -7.01 -2.12
CA GLN A 105 -11.13 -7.61 -0.97
C GLN A 105 -10.37 -7.32 0.31
N ALA A 106 -11.11 -7.13 1.41
CA ALA A 106 -10.52 -7.09 2.75
C ALA A 106 -9.75 -8.38 3.01
N SER A 107 -8.55 -8.27 3.57
CA SER A 107 -7.90 -9.45 4.12
C SER A 107 -8.62 -9.88 5.40
N ARG A 108 -8.69 -11.20 5.63
CA ARG A 108 -9.51 -11.77 6.71
C ARG A 108 -8.64 -12.60 7.64
N ILE A 109 -8.87 -12.44 8.93
CA ILE A 109 -8.13 -13.11 9.99
C ILE A 109 -9.08 -14.08 10.70
N THR A 110 -8.60 -15.30 10.91
CA THR A 110 -9.24 -16.30 11.74
C THR A 110 -8.26 -16.75 12.81
N LEU A 111 -8.58 -16.48 14.08
CA LEU A 111 -7.76 -16.83 15.23
C LEU A 111 -8.64 -16.84 16.47
N LYS A 112 -8.60 -17.92 17.25
CA LYS A 112 -9.42 -18.05 18.46
C LYS A 112 -8.62 -18.71 19.57
N GLY A 113 -8.59 -18.09 20.74
CA GLY A 113 -7.90 -18.63 21.92
C GLY A 113 -7.16 -17.56 22.71
N SER A 114 -6.32 -18.03 23.64
CA SER A 114 -5.41 -17.18 24.41
C SER A 114 -4.02 -17.25 23.80
N TYR A 115 -3.46 -16.09 23.43
CA TYR A 115 -2.16 -15.99 22.79
C TYR A 115 -1.42 -14.75 23.30
N THR A 116 -0.10 -14.73 23.18
CA THR A 116 0.66 -13.48 23.38
C THR A 116 0.34 -12.49 22.26
N LEU A 117 0.41 -11.18 22.54
CA LEU A 117 0.23 -10.14 21.52
C LEU A 117 1.15 -10.36 20.31
N LYS A 118 2.40 -10.75 20.55
CA LYS A 118 3.38 -11.07 19.50
C LYS A 118 2.85 -12.15 18.56
N THR A 119 2.33 -13.26 19.09
CA THR A 119 1.75 -14.33 18.28
C THR A 119 0.53 -13.84 17.52
N VAL A 120 -0.35 -13.05 18.14
CA VAL A 120 -1.52 -12.49 17.45
C VAL A 120 -1.12 -11.59 16.28
N LEU A 121 -0.20 -10.65 16.48
CA LEU A 121 0.26 -9.75 15.42
C LEU A 121 0.99 -10.52 14.29
N GLN A 122 1.79 -11.53 14.63
CA GLN A 122 2.39 -12.42 13.62
C GLN A 122 1.34 -13.18 12.81
N GLN A 123 0.27 -13.67 13.46
CA GLN A 123 -0.84 -14.34 12.76
C GLN A 123 -1.61 -13.38 11.86
N ILE A 124 -1.87 -12.15 12.32
CA ILE A 124 -2.48 -11.10 11.50
C ILE A 124 -1.61 -10.81 10.28
N SER A 125 -0.30 -10.58 10.47
CA SER A 125 0.62 -10.31 9.37
C SER A 125 0.65 -11.45 8.35
N ARG A 126 0.75 -12.70 8.82
CA ARG A 126 0.78 -13.90 7.96
C ARG A 126 -0.52 -14.10 7.17
N GLN A 127 -1.67 -13.96 7.80
CA GLN A 127 -2.96 -14.21 7.16
C GLN A 127 -3.39 -13.05 6.24
N SER A 128 -2.98 -11.83 6.58
CA SER A 128 -3.37 -10.63 5.83
C SER A 128 -2.39 -10.23 4.74
N GLY A 129 -1.11 -10.61 4.87
CA GLY A 129 -0.03 -10.10 4.04
C GLY A 129 0.39 -8.66 4.38
N ASN A 130 -0.21 -8.04 5.38
CA ASN A 130 0.20 -6.71 5.87
C ASN A 130 1.47 -6.83 6.71
N GLN A 131 2.45 -5.97 6.43
CA GLN A 131 3.67 -5.87 7.22
C GLN A 131 3.37 -5.10 8.50
N LEU A 132 3.79 -5.62 9.65
CA LEU A 132 3.60 -4.97 10.95
C LEU A 132 4.98 -4.73 11.57
N ASP A 133 5.25 -3.50 11.96
CA ASP A 133 6.47 -3.13 12.67
C ASP A 133 6.21 -3.09 14.18
N LEU A 134 6.97 -3.90 14.90
CA LEU A 134 6.85 -4.14 16.34
C LEU A 134 8.04 -3.58 17.13
N GLN A 135 9.03 -2.96 16.47
CA GLN A 135 10.30 -2.54 17.09
C GLN A 135 10.09 -1.53 18.23
N SER A 136 9.01 -0.77 18.17
CA SER A 136 8.67 0.25 19.18
C SER A 136 7.83 -0.29 20.35
N LEU A 137 7.52 -1.59 20.39
CA LEU A 137 6.84 -2.23 21.51
C LEU A 137 7.86 -2.93 22.42
N SER A 138 7.66 -2.83 23.73
CA SER A 138 8.47 -3.55 24.71
C SER A 138 8.13 -5.05 24.74
N ASP A 139 9.10 -5.87 25.15
CA ASP A 139 8.90 -7.32 25.32
C ASP A 139 7.77 -7.64 26.32
N ASP A 140 7.60 -6.82 27.36
CA ASP A 140 6.52 -7.00 28.35
C ASP A 140 5.13 -6.92 27.71
N ILE A 141 4.92 -5.98 26.78
CA ILE A 141 3.66 -5.85 26.04
C ILE A 141 3.51 -6.96 25.03
N LEU A 142 4.57 -7.28 24.28
CA LEU A 142 4.56 -8.32 23.27
C LEU A 142 4.25 -9.70 23.86
N ASN A 143 4.69 -9.98 25.08
CA ASN A 143 4.47 -11.24 25.78
C ASN A 143 3.16 -11.28 26.59
N ARG A 144 2.38 -10.19 26.61
CA ARG A 144 1.09 -10.16 27.31
C ARG A 144 0.09 -11.10 26.64
N ASN A 145 -0.49 -12.00 27.42
CA ASN A 145 -1.55 -12.90 26.96
C ASN A 145 -2.88 -12.13 26.82
N ILE A 146 -3.51 -12.30 25.66
CA ILE A 146 -4.81 -11.74 25.33
C ILE A 146 -5.73 -12.83 24.79
N GLN A 147 -7.01 -12.73 25.14
CA GLN A 147 -8.05 -13.59 24.60
C GLN A 147 -8.58 -12.96 23.32
N ILE A 148 -8.56 -13.72 22.22
CA ILE A 148 -8.98 -13.24 20.90
C ILE A 148 -10.00 -14.20 20.29
N LYS A 149 -10.95 -13.64 19.54
CA LYS A 149 -11.91 -14.38 18.74
C LYS A 149 -12.16 -13.67 17.40
N PHE A 150 -11.25 -13.87 16.46
CA PHE A 150 -11.44 -13.46 15.07
C PHE A 150 -12.07 -14.60 14.27
N GLU A 151 -13.24 -14.34 13.66
CA GLU A 151 -13.98 -15.29 12.82
C GLU A 151 -14.12 -14.70 11.42
N LYS A 152 -13.09 -14.88 10.58
CA LYS A 152 -12.97 -14.22 9.26
C LYS A 152 -13.10 -12.70 9.35
N SER A 153 -12.65 -12.12 10.46
CA SER A 153 -12.71 -10.69 10.75
C SER A 153 -11.82 -9.91 9.75
N PRO A 154 -12.30 -8.82 9.14
CA PRO A 154 -11.48 -7.94 8.31
C PRO A 154 -10.26 -7.39 9.08
N PHE A 155 -9.18 -7.08 8.38
CA PHE A 155 -7.95 -6.55 8.96
C PHE A 155 -8.19 -5.36 9.89
N TRP A 156 -8.81 -4.30 9.39
CA TRP A 156 -9.00 -3.07 10.17
C TRP A 156 -9.86 -3.26 11.41
N GLN A 157 -10.90 -4.09 11.31
CA GLN A 157 -11.72 -4.45 12.46
C GLN A 157 -10.90 -5.23 13.51
N SER A 158 -10.02 -6.13 13.06
CA SER A 158 -9.13 -6.89 13.95
C SER A 158 -8.12 -5.97 14.66
N ILE A 159 -7.59 -4.95 13.95
CA ILE A 159 -6.70 -3.96 14.55
C ILE A 159 -7.43 -3.11 15.60
N ASP A 160 -8.65 -2.65 15.30
CA ASP A 160 -9.42 -1.86 16.25
C ASP A 160 -9.88 -2.68 17.47
N GLU A 161 -10.16 -3.98 17.32
CA GLU A 161 -10.42 -4.90 18.44
C GLU A 161 -9.18 -5.01 19.35
N LEU A 162 -7.97 -5.10 18.79
CA LEU A 162 -6.74 -5.11 19.60
C LEU A 162 -6.54 -3.82 20.39
N LYS A 163 -6.87 -2.66 19.80
CA LYS A 163 -6.81 -1.35 20.48
C LYS A 163 -7.84 -1.19 21.59
N GLN A 164 -8.91 -1.97 21.57
CA GLN A 164 -9.89 -2.00 22.66
C GLN A 164 -9.41 -2.85 23.84
N ILE A 165 -8.61 -3.89 23.58
CA ILE A 165 -8.09 -4.81 24.61
C ILE A 165 -6.83 -4.24 25.27
N LEU A 166 -5.96 -3.60 24.49
CA LEU A 166 -4.67 -3.10 24.93
C LEU A 166 -4.50 -1.60 24.58
N PRO A 167 -3.74 -0.84 25.39
CA PRO A 167 -3.46 0.57 25.15
C PRO A 167 -2.44 0.72 24.00
N LEU A 168 -2.85 0.40 22.79
CA LEU A 168 -2.04 0.47 21.58
C LEU A 168 -2.46 1.64 20.71
N ARG A 169 -1.48 2.22 20.04
CA ARG A 169 -1.64 3.09 18.88
C ARG A 169 -0.92 2.47 17.70
N TYR A 170 -1.26 2.94 16.52
CA TYR A 170 -0.49 2.62 15.33
C TYR A 170 -0.26 3.87 14.49
N GLN A 171 0.75 3.81 13.65
CA GLN A 171 0.96 4.75 12.57
C GLN A 171 1.37 3.98 11.31
N ILE A 172 1.07 4.55 10.15
CA ILE A 172 1.46 3.94 8.88
C ILE A 172 2.82 4.48 8.48
N ASN A 173 3.79 3.59 8.33
CA ASN A 173 5.08 3.92 7.73
C ASN A 173 4.99 3.70 6.22
N GLY A 174 4.86 4.79 5.47
CA GLY A 174 4.70 4.66 4.02
C GLY A 174 5.97 4.45 3.22
N SER A 175 7.14 4.58 3.83
CA SER A 175 8.40 4.25 3.15
C SER A 175 8.54 2.75 2.94
N ASN A 176 7.98 1.92 3.84
CA ASN A 176 8.10 0.47 3.80
C ASN A 176 6.75 -0.29 3.87
N ASP A 177 5.61 0.40 3.77
CA ASP A 177 4.27 -0.18 3.83
C ASP A 177 3.95 -0.97 5.10
N SER A 178 4.59 -0.62 6.22
CA SER A 178 4.32 -1.28 7.49
C SER A 178 3.36 -0.48 8.36
N LEU A 179 2.57 -1.22 9.15
CA LEU A 179 1.82 -0.65 10.25
C LEU A 179 2.69 -0.74 11.51
N GLN A 180 3.21 0.41 11.95
CA GLN A 180 4.04 0.48 13.15
C GLN A 180 3.15 0.60 14.39
N PHE A 181 3.31 -0.32 15.34
CA PHE A 181 2.60 -0.27 16.62
C PHE A 181 3.40 0.49 17.67
N LEU A 182 2.69 1.28 18.45
CA LEU A 182 3.22 2.09 19.54
C LEU A 182 2.40 1.82 20.81
N GLN A 183 3.05 1.84 21.95
CA GLN A 183 2.34 1.86 23.23
C GLN A 183 1.73 3.25 23.45
N LYS A 184 0.44 3.30 23.82
CA LYS A 184 -0.19 4.54 24.27
C LYS A 184 0.38 4.89 25.65
N ALA A 185 0.91 6.10 25.81
CA ALA A 185 1.36 6.59 27.11
C ALA A 185 0.16 6.87 28.04
N ASP A 186 0.31 6.66 29.35
CA ASP A 186 -0.75 6.95 30.34
C ASP A 186 -1.10 8.45 30.41
N SER A 187 -0.16 9.33 30.03
CA SER A 187 -0.38 10.78 29.95
C SER A 187 -1.22 11.22 28.74
N ASP A 188 -1.48 10.30 27.82
CA ASP A 188 -2.28 10.51 26.63
C ASP A 188 -3.77 10.40 26.99
N THR A 189 -4.18 11.35 27.83
CA THR A 189 -5.53 11.57 28.36
C THR A 189 -6.48 12.14 27.31
N SER A 190 -6.28 11.81 26.03
CA SER A 190 -7.37 11.81 25.07
C SER A 190 -8.33 10.67 25.43
N HIS A 191 -9.08 10.90 26.51
CA HIS A 191 -10.43 10.41 26.63
C HIS A 191 -11.23 11.15 25.55
N SER A 192 -11.19 10.69 24.30
CA SER A 192 -12.26 11.06 23.39
C SER A 192 -13.48 10.25 23.82
N SER A 193 -14.36 10.94 24.53
CA SER A 193 -15.75 10.61 24.68
C SER A 193 -16.32 10.18 23.32
N LYS A 194 -16.83 8.94 23.26
CA LYS A 194 -17.33 8.23 22.08
C LYS A 194 -16.26 7.96 21.01
N ALA A 195 -16.11 6.67 20.68
CA ALA A 195 -15.42 6.26 19.47
C ALA A 195 -16.00 7.06 18.29
N PRO A 196 -15.17 7.74 17.49
CA PRO A 196 -15.65 8.39 16.27
C PRO A 196 -16.39 7.35 15.44
N GLY A 197 -17.41 7.77 14.68
CA GLY A 197 -18.09 6.84 13.77
C GLY A 197 -17.04 6.19 12.87
N VAL A 198 -16.88 4.87 12.97
CA VAL A 198 -16.01 4.06 12.10
C VAL A 198 -16.88 3.21 11.20
N HIS A 199 -16.57 3.20 9.92
CA HIS A 199 -17.16 2.34 8.91
C HIS A 199 -16.05 1.55 8.24
N TYR A 200 -16.33 0.28 7.92
CA TYR A 200 -15.40 -0.57 7.18
C TYR A 200 -16.05 -1.00 5.89
N ASP A 201 -15.33 -0.84 4.78
CA ASP A 201 -15.74 -1.37 3.49
C ASP A 201 -14.52 -1.95 2.79
N GLY A 202 -14.54 -3.25 2.52
CA GLY A 202 -13.38 -3.96 2.00
C GLY A 202 -12.09 -3.68 2.82
N PRO A 203 -10.98 -3.32 2.15
CA PRO A 203 -9.69 -3.03 2.80
C PRO A 203 -9.61 -1.59 3.35
N PHE A 204 -10.74 -0.89 3.44
CA PHE A 204 -10.80 0.51 3.82
C PHE A 204 -11.44 0.68 5.20
N ARG A 205 -10.84 1.57 6.00
CA ARG A 205 -11.37 2.04 7.28
C ARG A 205 -11.67 3.52 7.14
N ILE A 206 -12.92 3.92 7.35
CA ILE A 206 -13.39 5.29 7.24
C ILE A 206 -13.80 5.77 8.62
N THR A 207 -13.25 6.91 9.05
CA THR A 207 -13.53 7.50 10.36
C THR A 207 -14.04 8.92 10.20
N VAL A 208 -15.10 9.28 10.92
CA VAL A 208 -15.50 10.68 11.11
C VAL A 208 -14.58 11.31 12.15
N LEU A 209 -13.69 12.20 11.74
CA LEU A 209 -12.76 12.86 12.66
C LEU A 209 -13.42 14.00 13.42
N ASP A 210 -14.24 14.78 12.72
CA ASP A 210 -14.73 16.05 13.24
C ASP A 210 -16.02 16.47 12.54
N LEU A 211 -16.89 17.13 13.31
CA LEU A 211 -18.16 17.65 12.84
C LEU A 211 -18.32 19.08 13.37
N LYS A 212 -18.40 20.06 12.46
CA LYS A 212 -18.44 21.49 12.82
C LYS A 212 -19.55 22.22 12.07
N SER A 213 -20.18 23.18 12.73
CA SER A 213 -21.11 24.12 12.14
C SER A 213 -20.53 25.54 12.18
N ARG A 214 -20.76 26.33 11.14
CA ARG A 214 -20.45 27.77 11.15
C ARG A 214 -21.47 28.56 10.33
N PRO A 215 -21.74 29.83 10.65
CA PRO A 215 -22.64 30.67 9.86
C PRO A 215 -22.25 30.77 8.38
N LEU A 216 -23.26 30.71 7.50
CA LEU A 216 -23.10 30.96 6.07
C LEU A 216 -23.15 32.47 5.81
N ARG A 217 -22.04 33.03 5.31
CA ARG A 217 -21.99 34.46 4.98
C ARG A 217 -23.04 34.82 3.92
N GLY A 218 -23.79 35.88 4.17
CA GLY A 218 -24.88 36.33 3.29
C GLY A 218 -26.19 35.56 3.46
N SER A 219 -26.32 34.68 4.46
CA SER A 219 -27.58 33.99 4.79
C SER A 219 -27.74 33.86 6.30
N PRO A 220 -28.47 34.78 6.97
CA PRO A 220 -28.51 34.86 8.44
C PRO A 220 -29.12 33.62 9.11
N ASP A 221 -30.02 32.91 8.43
CA ASP A 221 -30.70 31.73 8.97
C ASP A 221 -30.07 30.40 8.54
N LYS A 222 -28.87 30.44 7.95
CA LYS A 222 -28.19 29.26 7.40
C LYS A 222 -26.78 29.11 7.95
N ASP A 223 -26.41 27.85 8.14
CA ASP A 223 -25.09 27.42 8.53
C ASP A 223 -24.47 26.48 7.49
N LEU A 224 -23.16 26.31 7.58
CA LEU A 224 -22.39 25.31 6.88
C LEU A 224 -21.97 24.23 7.87
N LEU A 225 -22.50 23.02 7.66
CA LEU A 225 -22.07 21.81 8.32
C LEU A 225 -20.87 21.23 7.58
N ALA A 226 -19.69 21.23 8.20
CA ALA A 226 -18.48 20.61 7.68
C ALA A 226 -18.20 19.30 8.45
N VAL A 227 -18.07 18.20 7.72
CA VAL A 227 -17.68 16.89 8.27
C VAL A 227 -16.31 16.53 7.71
N LYS A 228 -15.33 16.28 8.60
CA LYS A 228 -14.01 15.80 8.22
C LYS A 228 -13.95 14.29 8.37
N PHE A 229 -13.56 13.61 7.30
CA PHE A 229 -13.36 12.17 7.25
C PHE A 229 -11.87 11.83 7.15
N HIS A 230 -11.52 10.64 7.62
CA HIS A 230 -10.25 9.99 7.44
C HIS A 230 -10.49 8.63 6.79
N VAL A 231 -9.77 8.32 5.71
CA VAL A 231 -9.80 7.01 5.07
C VAL A 231 -8.41 6.40 5.20
N GLU A 232 -8.35 5.15 5.66
CA GLU A 232 -7.13 4.35 5.76
C GLU A 232 -7.26 3.10 4.89
N VAL A 233 -6.17 2.74 4.21
CA VAL A 233 -6.10 1.60 3.29
C VAL A 233 -5.17 0.56 3.89
N GLU A 234 -5.54 -0.73 3.82
CA GLU A 234 -4.66 -1.82 4.26
C GLU A 234 -3.22 -1.64 3.73
N PRO A 235 -2.18 -1.70 4.60
CA PRO A 235 -0.80 -1.39 4.20
C PRO A 235 -0.27 -2.18 2.99
N ARG A 236 -0.71 -3.43 2.80
CA ARG A 236 -0.33 -4.28 1.66
C ARG A 236 -0.76 -3.74 0.30
N LEU A 237 -1.77 -2.86 0.25
CA LEU A 237 -2.28 -2.29 -0.98
C LEU A 237 -1.59 -0.97 -1.28
N ARG A 238 -1.37 -0.65 -2.54
CA ARG A 238 -0.73 0.60 -2.96
C ARG A 238 -1.78 1.57 -3.53
N PRO A 239 -2.41 2.41 -2.70
CA PRO A 239 -3.29 3.45 -3.19
C PRO A 239 -2.49 4.57 -3.85
N LEU A 240 -3.14 5.21 -4.83
CA LEU A 240 -2.57 6.28 -5.64
C LEU A 240 -3.29 7.61 -5.34
N PHE A 241 -4.62 7.62 -5.37
CA PHE A 241 -5.43 8.77 -5.01
C PHE A 241 -6.87 8.37 -4.70
N LEU A 242 -7.56 9.23 -3.96
CA LEU A 242 -9.00 9.14 -3.71
C LEU A 242 -9.75 10.13 -4.59
N SER A 243 -10.82 9.72 -5.24
CA SER A 243 -11.72 10.60 -5.99
C SER A 243 -13.17 10.44 -5.55
N TYR A 244 -13.95 11.51 -5.68
CA TYR A 244 -15.40 11.50 -5.44
C TYR A 244 -16.08 12.74 -6.05
N ALA A 245 -17.37 12.61 -6.37
CA ALA A 245 -18.23 13.75 -6.62
C ALA A 245 -18.95 14.16 -5.34
N ALA A 246 -19.03 15.46 -5.06
CA ALA A 246 -19.76 15.96 -3.89
C ALA A 246 -21.25 15.58 -3.92
N SER A 247 -21.82 15.39 -5.11
CA SER A 247 -23.18 14.90 -5.32
C SER A 247 -23.42 13.47 -4.82
N ASP A 248 -22.36 12.67 -4.69
CA ASP A 248 -22.46 11.26 -4.34
C ASP A 248 -22.42 11.03 -2.82
N ILE A 249 -22.15 12.09 -2.05
CA ILE A 249 -22.13 12.07 -0.59
C ILE A 249 -23.33 12.85 -0.06
N HIS A 250 -24.19 12.12 0.63
CA HIS A 250 -25.49 12.56 1.08
C HIS A 250 -25.49 12.71 2.59
N CYS A 251 -26.07 13.81 3.07
CA CYS A 251 -26.34 14.02 4.49
C CYS A 251 -27.84 14.26 4.65
N SER A 252 -28.43 13.61 5.64
CA SER A 252 -29.82 13.75 6.03
C SER A 252 -29.91 14.00 7.54
N THR A 253 -31.04 14.52 7.99
CA THR A 253 -31.32 14.75 9.40
C THR A 253 -32.67 14.18 9.77
N SER A 254 -32.95 14.05 11.07
CA SER A 254 -34.28 13.69 11.57
C SER A 254 -35.43 14.59 11.06
N GLN A 255 -35.11 15.79 10.55
CA GLN A 255 -36.06 16.79 10.07
C GLN A 255 -36.05 16.96 8.55
N SER A 256 -35.07 16.38 7.83
CA SER A 256 -34.93 16.54 6.39
C SER A 256 -34.27 15.31 5.77
N ASN A 257 -34.92 14.78 4.73
CA ASN A 257 -34.42 13.59 4.00
C ASN A 257 -33.13 13.88 3.21
N LYS A 258 -32.78 15.15 2.95
CA LYS A 258 -31.54 15.50 2.23
C LYS A 258 -31.16 16.96 2.48
N LEU A 259 -29.93 17.19 2.95
CA LEU A 259 -29.30 18.51 2.97
C LEU A 259 -28.63 18.80 1.61
N SER A 260 -28.64 20.07 1.21
CA SER A 260 -27.95 20.51 0.00
C SER A 260 -26.46 20.58 0.23
N ALA A 261 -25.66 19.92 -0.62
CA ALA A 261 -24.22 20.10 -0.62
C ALA A 261 -23.88 21.57 -0.96
N PHE A 262 -22.83 22.11 -0.35
CA PHE A 262 -22.41 23.49 -0.61
C PHE A 262 -21.84 23.68 -2.03
N THR A 263 -21.15 22.65 -2.55
CA THR A 263 -20.56 22.62 -3.90
C THR A 263 -20.98 21.34 -4.63
N PRO A 264 -22.26 21.18 -5.02
CA PRO A 264 -22.80 19.91 -5.50
C PRO A 264 -22.17 19.43 -6.82
N GLN A 265 -21.63 20.34 -7.64
CA GLN A 265 -20.98 20.03 -8.91
C GLN A 265 -19.48 19.71 -8.78
N ALA A 266 -18.91 19.79 -7.57
CA ALA A 266 -17.49 19.54 -7.37
C ALA A 266 -17.16 18.06 -7.57
N LYS A 267 -16.14 17.80 -8.40
CA LYS A 267 -15.46 16.51 -8.52
C LYS A 267 -14.05 16.70 -7.97
N LEU A 268 -13.70 15.93 -6.95
CA LEU A 268 -12.44 16.07 -6.23
C LEU A 268 -11.56 14.86 -6.49
N GLU A 269 -10.26 15.13 -6.58
CA GLU A 269 -9.19 14.14 -6.61
C GLU A 269 -8.17 14.57 -5.55
N LEU A 270 -7.89 13.67 -4.61
CA LEU A 270 -7.09 13.95 -3.43
C LEU A 270 -5.89 13.00 -3.39
N PRO A 271 -4.66 13.52 -3.27
CA PRO A 271 -3.50 12.69 -3.00
C PRO A 271 -3.64 12.09 -1.61
N LEU A 272 -3.00 10.94 -1.42
CA LEU A 272 -2.88 10.35 -0.09
C LEU A 272 -1.90 11.19 0.75
N GLY A 273 -2.13 11.22 2.06
CA GLY A 273 -1.33 11.94 3.04
C GLY A 273 0.03 11.28 3.28
N GLU A 274 0.69 11.69 4.38
CA GLU A 274 2.00 11.17 4.76
C GLU A 274 1.96 9.64 4.87
N GLY A 275 2.92 9.01 4.19
CA GLY A 275 3.02 7.57 4.05
C GLY A 275 2.12 6.94 2.98
N GLY A 276 1.32 7.72 2.26
CA GLY A 276 0.63 7.27 1.04
C GLY A 276 -0.38 6.15 1.25
N LYS A 277 -0.98 6.01 2.45
CA LYS A 277 -2.00 4.98 2.78
C LYS A 277 -3.24 5.53 3.47
N ASN A 278 -3.28 6.83 3.71
CA ASN A 278 -4.42 7.48 4.33
C ASN A 278 -4.74 8.79 3.62
N VAL A 279 -5.95 9.30 3.79
CA VAL A 279 -6.35 10.60 3.23
C VAL A 279 -7.44 11.23 4.09
N ASN A 280 -7.33 12.54 4.27
CA ASN A 280 -8.37 13.34 4.90
C ASN A 280 -9.17 14.06 3.82
N PHE A 281 -10.49 14.09 3.96
CA PHE A 281 -11.34 14.92 3.11
C PHE A 281 -12.47 15.55 3.92
N THR A 282 -12.99 16.67 3.44
CA THR A 282 -14.07 17.40 4.10
C THR A 282 -15.19 17.64 3.13
N THR A 283 -16.41 17.28 3.52
CA THR A 283 -17.62 17.61 2.77
C THR A 283 -18.43 18.63 3.56
N THR A 284 -19.14 19.50 2.84
CA THR A 284 -19.90 20.59 3.44
C THR A 284 -21.32 20.62 2.92
N TRP A 285 -22.29 20.75 3.83
CA TRP A 285 -23.71 20.92 3.51
C TRP A 285 -24.26 22.22 4.09
N ILE A 286 -25.31 22.73 3.46
CA ILE A 286 -26.07 23.89 3.93
C ILE A 286 -27.16 23.38 4.87
N LEU A 287 -27.20 23.96 6.06
CA LEU A 287 -28.12 23.66 7.15
C LEU A 287 -28.96 24.90 7.47
N ASN A 288 -30.24 24.73 7.82
CA ASN A 288 -31.01 25.79 8.45
C ASN A 288 -30.65 25.86 9.93
N HIS A 289 -30.50 27.05 10.51
CA HIS A 289 -30.01 27.23 11.88
C HIS A 289 -30.76 26.38 12.94
N ASN A 290 -32.07 26.19 12.77
CA ASN A 290 -32.89 25.35 13.64
C ASN A 290 -32.57 23.85 13.61
N GLN A 291 -31.82 23.37 12.60
CA GLN A 291 -31.44 21.97 12.44
C GLN A 291 -30.11 21.63 13.15
N GLN A 292 -29.39 22.60 13.74
CA GLN A 292 -28.08 22.36 14.39
C GLN A 292 -28.13 21.29 15.50
N LYS A 293 -29.28 21.12 16.14
CA LYS A 293 -29.46 20.14 17.23
C LYS A 293 -29.91 18.75 16.73
N SER A 294 -29.97 18.54 15.42
CA SER A 294 -30.41 17.28 14.83
C SER A 294 -29.37 16.18 14.95
N MET A 295 -29.83 14.94 14.78
CA MET A 295 -28.97 13.82 14.39
C MET A 295 -28.68 13.90 12.90
N PHE A 296 -27.47 13.54 12.50
CA PHE A 296 -27.05 13.51 11.10
C PHE A 296 -26.72 12.09 10.67
N ASP A 297 -27.31 11.67 9.56
CA ASP A 297 -26.99 10.42 8.88
C ASP A 297 -26.29 10.76 7.56
N ILE A 298 -25.09 10.21 7.38
CA ILE A 298 -24.23 10.51 6.24
C ILE A 298 -23.86 9.22 5.52
N GLN A 299 -24.13 9.16 4.23
CA GLN A 299 -23.77 8.05 3.37
C GLN A 299 -23.17 8.53 2.06
N GLY A 300 -22.32 7.72 1.44
CA GLY A 300 -21.79 8.09 0.14
C GLY A 300 -20.93 7.03 -0.51
N THR A 301 -20.49 7.35 -1.73
CA THR A 301 -19.55 6.55 -2.50
C THR A 301 -18.28 7.34 -2.80
N LEU A 302 -17.13 6.69 -2.65
CA LEU A 302 -15.82 7.18 -3.06
C LEU A 302 -15.21 6.18 -4.04
N GLN A 303 -14.16 6.59 -4.74
CA GLN A 303 -13.31 5.69 -5.52
C GLN A 303 -11.86 5.86 -5.10
N MET A 304 -11.21 4.76 -4.74
CA MET A 304 -9.79 4.72 -4.47
C MET A 304 -9.09 4.07 -5.66
N GLU A 305 -8.19 4.79 -6.32
CA GLU A 305 -7.33 4.19 -7.35
C GLU A 305 -6.18 3.46 -6.70
N LEU A 306 -6.05 2.17 -7.01
CA LEU A 306 -5.01 1.30 -6.49
C LEU A 306 -4.09 0.82 -7.61
N ALA A 307 -2.79 0.75 -7.34
CA ALA A 307 -1.87 -0.02 -8.15
C ALA A 307 -2.02 -1.52 -7.81
N ALA A 308 -2.83 -2.23 -8.60
CA ALA A 308 -3.04 -3.67 -8.47
C ALA A 308 -1.78 -4.48 -8.81
N GLU A 309 -0.95 -3.93 -9.69
CA GLU A 309 0.34 -4.50 -10.01
C GLU A 309 1.42 -3.42 -10.03
N THR A 310 2.61 -3.80 -9.56
CA THR A 310 3.79 -2.95 -9.55
C THR A 310 4.96 -3.78 -10.05
N LEU A 311 5.65 -3.28 -11.07
CA LEU A 311 6.86 -3.91 -11.58
C LEU A 311 8.10 -3.05 -11.25
N PRO A 312 9.17 -3.67 -10.73
CA PRO A 312 10.43 -2.97 -10.52
C PRO A 312 11.11 -2.67 -11.86
N ILE A 313 11.60 -1.46 -11.99
CA ILE A 313 12.47 -1.01 -13.09
C ILE A 313 13.78 -0.57 -12.46
N THR A 314 14.82 -1.38 -12.67
CA THR A 314 16.12 -1.23 -12.02
C THR A 314 17.17 -0.71 -12.99
N PHE A 315 17.98 0.23 -12.50
CA PHE A 315 19.15 0.78 -13.15
C PHE A 315 20.38 0.43 -12.32
N ASP A 316 21.30 -0.29 -12.94
CA ASP A 316 22.63 -0.59 -12.42
C ASP A 316 23.62 0.49 -12.83
N ASN A 317 24.79 0.54 -12.19
CA ASN A 317 25.91 1.43 -12.59
C ASN A 317 25.42 2.85 -12.89
N LEU A 318 24.86 3.50 -11.86
CA LEU A 318 24.15 4.78 -12.00
C LEU A 318 24.99 5.90 -12.61
N ASP A 319 26.31 5.82 -12.45
CA ASP A 319 27.32 6.69 -13.06
C ASP A 319 27.42 6.57 -14.59
N GLN A 320 26.95 5.46 -15.17
CA GLN A 320 27.03 5.17 -16.61
C GLN A 320 25.65 5.01 -17.26
N SER A 321 24.58 5.08 -16.48
CA SER A 321 23.21 4.82 -16.94
C SER A 321 22.44 6.09 -17.32
N GLU A 322 23.08 7.26 -17.38
CA GLU A 322 22.44 8.50 -17.82
C GLU A 322 21.90 8.35 -19.27
N GLY A 323 20.64 8.73 -19.48
CA GLY A 323 19.91 8.54 -20.73
C GLY A 323 19.43 7.11 -20.99
N ALA A 324 19.75 6.14 -20.13
CA ALA A 324 19.28 4.77 -20.29
C ALA A 324 17.76 4.71 -20.14
N VAL A 325 17.09 4.03 -21.07
CA VAL A 325 15.65 3.77 -21.03
C VAL A 325 15.40 2.30 -20.72
N ARG A 326 14.52 2.06 -19.74
CA ARG A 326 14.06 0.72 -19.35
C ARG A 326 12.55 0.68 -19.43
N ARG A 327 12.01 -0.46 -19.87
CA ARG A 327 10.57 -0.65 -20.08
C ARG A 327 10.07 -1.90 -19.39
N ARG A 328 8.92 -1.79 -18.72
CA ARG A 328 8.17 -2.90 -18.13
C ARG A 328 6.68 -2.66 -18.31
N GLY A 329 5.98 -3.63 -18.91
CA GLY A 329 4.58 -3.47 -19.29
C GLY A 329 4.40 -2.29 -20.23
N ASN A 330 3.47 -1.40 -19.88
CA ASN A 330 3.16 -0.18 -20.61
C ASN A 330 3.95 1.05 -20.14
N VAL A 331 4.95 0.87 -19.26
CA VAL A 331 5.71 1.96 -18.63
C VAL A 331 7.14 1.95 -19.12
N SER A 332 7.60 3.11 -19.59
CA SER A 332 9.00 3.38 -19.89
C SER A 332 9.54 4.39 -18.88
N VAL A 333 10.74 4.11 -18.39
CA VAL A 333 11.48 4.97 -17.45
C VAL A 333 12.83 5.25 -18.05
N GLU A 334 13.17 6.52 -18.13
CA GLU A 334 14.48 7.02 -18.51
C GLU A 334 15.21 7.52 -17.27
N LEU A 335 16.46 7.09 -17.05
CA LEU A 335 17.32 7.67 -16.03
C LEU A 335 17.92 8.97 -16.61
N VAL A 336 17.37 10.11 -16.20
CA VAL A 336 17.75 11.42 -16.76
C VAL A 336 19.08 11.88 -16.23
N ASN A 337 19.32 11.76 -14.92
CA ASN A 337 20.56 12.17 -14.27
C ASN A 337 20.66 11.56 -12.87
N VAL A 338 21.89 11.40 -12.36
CA VAL A 338 22.17 11.08 -10.96
C VAL A 338 23.23 12.04 -10.42
N GLU A 339 22.84 12.87 -9.44
CA GLU A 339 23.74 13.80 -8.76
C GLU A 339 24.15 13.24 -7.39
N GLN A 340 25.44 13.25 -7.09
CA GLN A 340 25.98 12.78 -5.81
C GLN A 340 26.60 13.94 -5.03
N ALA A 341 26.23 14.07 -3.76
CA ALA A 341 26.83 15.02 -2.83
C ALA A 341 27.46 14.27 -1.65
N LYS A 342 28.78 14.40 -1.47
CA LYS A 342 29.50 13.83 -0.33
C LYS A 342 29.41 14.77 0.88
N LEU A 343 29.04 14.22 2.02
CA LEU A 343 29.06 14.85 3.33
C LEU A 343 30.21 14.23 4.17
N PRO A 344 30.65 14.87 5.27
CA PRO A 344 31.78 14.37 6.06
C PRO A 344 31.65 12.92 6.56
N SER A 345 30.44 12.47 6.86
CA SER A 345 30.14 11.13 7.40
C SER A 345 29.14 10.32 6.57
N SER A 346 28.58 10.90 5.51
CA SER A 346 27.52 10.28 4.71
C SER A 346 27.53 10.82 3.28
N GLN A 347 26.63 10.35 2.44
CA GLN A 347 26.40 10.91 1.11
C GLN A 347 24.90 11.10 0.86
N SER A 348 24.59 11.98 -0.07
CA SER A 348 23.25 12.12 -0.62
C SER A 348 23.28 11.86 -2.12
N LEU A 349 22.21 11.27 -2.63
CA LEU A 349 22.04 10.97 -4.04
C LEU A 349 20.71 11.56 -4.51
N ASN A 350 20.72 12.33 -5.59
CA ASN A 350 19.53 12.81 -6.26
C ASN A 350 19.38 12.08 -7.59
N VAL A 351 18.35 11.25 -7.71
CA VAL A 351 18.08 10.48 -8.92
C VAL A 351 16.91 11.12 -9.66
N ARG A 352 17.13 11.57 -10.90
CA ARG A 352 16.08 12.10 -11.77
C ARG A 352 15.72 11.08 -12.83
N ILE A 353 14.42 10.82 -12.99
CA ILE A 353 13.88 9.97 -14.04
C ILE A 353 12.82 10.70 -14.86
N ALA A 354 12.60 10.25 -16.10
CA ALA A 354 11.44 10.64 -16.90
C ALA A 354 10.57 9.41 -17.17
N LEU A 355 9.26 9.54 -16.90
CA LEU A 355 8.26 8.49 -17.05
C LEU A 355 7.44 8.73 -18.32
N SER A 356 7.19 7.68 -19.10
CA SER A 356 6.15 7.68 -20.14
C SER A 356 5.33 6.39 -20.09
N TYR A 357 4.05 6.50 -20.41
CA TYR A 357 3.12 5.38 -20.48
C TYR A 357 2.55 5.31 -21.90
N ASP A 358 2.43 4.11 -22.47
CA ASP A 358 2.00 3.97 -23.87
C ASP A 358 0.54 4.34 -24.10
N TYR A 359 -0.28 4.14 -23.07
CA TYR A 359 -1.68 4.49 -23.12
C TYR A 359 -1.82 5.94 -22.67
N GLY A 360 -1.75 6.86 -23.63
CA GLY A 360 -2.29 8.21 -23.54
C GLY A 360 -3.82 8.19 -23.43
N GLY A 361 -4.34 7.52 -22.40
CA GLY A 361 -5.77 7.46 -22.11
C GLY A 361 -6.20 8.60 -21.18
N PRO A 362 -7.50 8.94 -21.11
CA PRO A 362 -8.01 10.00 -20.25
C PRO A 362 -7.58 9.83 -18.79
N ALA A 363 -7.44 8.60 -18.30
CA ALA A 363 -7.05 8.33 -16.93
C ALA A 363 -5.61 8.81 -16.60
N PHE A 364 -4.70 8.83 -17.57
CA PHE A 364 -3.32 9.25 -17.37
C PHE A 364 -3.12 10.75 -17.59
N GLU A 365 -3.81 11.31 -18.60
CA GLU A 365 -3.77 12.74 -18.88
C GLU A 365 -4.59 13.57 -17.88
N SER A 366 -5.67 13.01 -17.33
CA SER A 366 -6.62 13.73 -16.45
C SER A 366 -6.36 13.54 -14.96
N HIS A 367 -5.58 12.53 -14.55
CA HIS A 367 -5.32 12.23 -13.14
C HIS A 367 -3.82 12.25 -12.86
N ARG A 368 -3.24 13.44 -12.66
CA ARG A 368 -1.80 13.60 -12.38
C ARG A 368 -1.45 13.36 -10.91
N THR A 369 -2.44 13.13 -10.06
CA THR A 369 -2.25 13.03 -8.61
C THR A 369 -1.52 11.75 -8.19
N TRP A 370 -1.54 10.68 -9.01
CA TRP A 370 -0.76 9.46 -8.72
C TRP A 370 0.76 9.71 -8.69
N ILE A 371 1.25 10.73 -9.41
CA ILE A 371 2.68 11.05 -9.50
C ILE A 371 3.27 11.39 -8.12
N TYR A 372 2.42 11.85 -7.19
CA TYR A 372 2.82 12.13 -5.81
C TYR A 372 3.10 10.87 -4.97
N HIS A 373 2.76 9.67 -5.48
CA HIS A 373 2.92 8.38 -4.77
C HIS A 373 3.86 7.42 -5.50
N ASN A 374 4.89 8.01 -6.12
CA ASN A 374 5.95 7.31 -6.80
C ASN A 374 6.98 6.74 -5.82
N ARG A 375 7.27 5.44 -5.94
CA ARG A 375 8.12 4.73 -5.01
C ARG A 375 9.43 4.35 -5.68
N ALA A 376 10.51 4.61 -4.97
CA ALA A 376 11.82 4.17 -5.36
C ALA A 376 12.67 3.85 -4.14
N TYR A 377 13.65 2.98 -4.35
CA TYR A 377 14.68 2.68 -3.37
C TYR A 377 16.03 2.51 -4.06
N LEU A 378 17.10 2.71 -3.30
CA LEU A 378 18.44 2.29 -3.67
C LEU A 378 18.73 0.93 -3.05
N GLU A 379 19.51 0.10 -3.71
CA GLU A 379 19.97 -1.20 -3.19
C GLU A 379 21.47 -1.33 -3.38
N ASN A 380 22.19 -1.79 -2.36
CA ASN A 380 23.63 -2.06 -2.50
C ASN A 380 23.91 -3.50 -2.93
N SER A 381 25.18 -3.82 -3.16
CA SER A 381 25.62 -5.18 -3.53
C SER A 381 25.37 -6.24 -2.46
N ALA A 382 25.13 -5.85 -1.20
CA ALA A 382 24.74 -6.75 -0.12
C ALA A 382 23.21 -6.97 -0.05
N GLY A 383 22.43 -6.35 -0.93
CA GLY A 383 20.96 -6.42 -0.95
C GLY A 383 20.27 -5.54 0.09
N GLN A 384 21.01 -4.64 0.77
CA GLN A 384 20.42 -3.67 1.69
C GLN A 384 19.69 -2.60 0.90
N LYS A 385 18.39 -2.41 1.23
CA LYS A 385 17.53 -1.40 0.61
C LYS A 385 17.52 -0.10 1.41
N PHE A 386 17.73 1.00 0.73
CA PHE A 386 17.58 2.36 1.22
C PHE A 386 16.34 2.97 0.57
N TRP A 387 15.23 2.95 1.30
CA TRP A 387 14.01 3.59 0.86
C TRP A 387 14.15 5.11 0.84
N LEU A 388 13.35 5.78 0.01
CA LEU A 388 13.31 7.23 -0.05
C LEU A 388 13.09 7.83 1.35
N ASN A 389 14.03 8.67 1.77
CA ASN A 389 14.04 9.37 3.06
C ASN A 389 14.22 10.89 2.92
N GLY A 390 14.32 11.41 1.69
CA GLY A 390 14.27 12.82 1.36
C GLY A 390 13.01 13.18 0.58
N ALA A 391 13.03 14.33 -0.09
CA ALA A 391 11.89 14.80 -0.88
C ALA A 391 11.83 14.12 -2.26
N SER A 392 10.62 13.99 -2.80
CA SER A 392 10.37 13.73 -4.21
C SER A 392 9.67 14.91 -4.86
N HIS A 393 10.15 15.33 -6.02
CA HIS A 393 9.55 16.44 -6.77
C HIS A 393 9.21 16.02 -8.18
N THR A 394 7.99 16.34 -8.62
CA THR A 394 7.61 16.25 -10.02
C THR A 394 8.13 17.47 -10.75
N THR A 395 8.90 17.26 -11.82
CA THR A 395 9.32 18.29 -12.74
C THR A 395 8.49 18.19 -14.01
N LEU A 396 7.96 19.31 -14.48
CA LEU A 396 7.26 19.36 -15.76
C LEU A 396 8.29 19.18 -16.87
N GLU A 397 8.14 18.13 -17.67
CA GLU A 397 8.91 17.94 -18.89
C GLU A 397 7.97 17.88 -20.09
N SER A 398 8.43 18.46 -21.20
CA SER A 398 7.69 18.54 -22.46
C SER A 398 7.64 17.17 -23.15
N ALA A 399 6.78 17.03 -24.17
CA ALA A 399 6.68 15.83 -25.02
C ALA A 399 6.08 14.57 -24.38
N GLY A 400 5.12 14.70 -23.46
CA GLY A 400 4.34 13.57 -22.94
C GLY A 400 5.10 12.69 -21.93
N LYS A 401 6.23 13.18 -21.42
CA LYS A 401 6.98 12.58 -20.32
C LYS A 401 6.73 13.35 -19.02
N ILE A 402 6.80 12.65 -17.90
CA ILE A 402 6.72 13.23 -16.56
C ILE A 402 8.08 13.04 -15.89
N GLY A 403 8.77 14.14 -15.58
CA GLY A 403 10.02 14.11 -14.82
C GLY A 403 9.75 13.97 -13.32
N VAL A 404 10.54 13.15 -12.63
CA VAL A 404 10.49 12.99 -11.17
C VAL A 404 11.91 12.92 -10.62
N SER A 405 12.19 13.69 -9.57
CA SER A 405 13.46 13.68 -8.83
C SER A 405 13.25 13.05 -7.45
N TYR A 406 14.15 12.16 -7.05
CA TYR A 406 14.17 11.45 -5.78
C TYR A 406 15.44 11.78 -5.00
N GLN A 407 15.28 12.36 -3.82
CA GLN A 407 16.40 12.67 -2.95
C GLN A 407 16.58 11.60 -1.87
N PHE A 408 17.71 10.91 -1.91
CA PHE A 408 18.16 10.00 -0.86
C PHE A 408 19.24 10.70 -0.04
N LYS A 409 19.09 10.67 1.29
CA LYS A 409 19.99 11.34 2.24
C LYS A 409 20.65 10.33 3.17
N GLU A 410 21.73 10.74 3.81
CA GLU A 410 22.38 9.98 4.89
C GLU A 410 22.80 8.56 4.49
N LEU A 411 23.13 8.37 3.22
CA LEU A 411 23.61 7.08 2.71
C LEU A 411 25.05 6.83 3.19
N PRO A 412 25.47 5.56 3.40
CA PRO A 412 26.84 5.24 3.77
C PRO A 412 27.84 5.58 2.66
N LEU A 413 29.03 6.12 3.02
CA LEU A 413 30.05 6.60 2.06
C LEU A 413 30.69 5.51 1.16
N GLN A 414 30.60 4.23 1.53
CA GLN A 414 31.29 3.11 0.84
C GLN A 414 30.43 2.36 -0.18
N GLU A 415 29.22 2.84 -0.46
CA GLU A 415 28.29 2.16 -1.37
C GLU A 415 28.59 2.53 -2.84
N ASN A 416 29.71 2.03 -3.38
CA ASN A 416 30.15 2.36 -4.74
C ASN A 416 29.33 1.70 -5.87
N ARG A 417 28.34 0.85 -5.54
CA ARG A 417 27.48 0.15 -6.51
C ARG A 417 26.04 0.13 -6.03
N LEU A 418 25.46 1.31 -5.91
CA LEU A 418 24.03 1.44 -5.67
C LEU A 418 23.28 1.18 -6.98
N GLN A 419 22.24 0.36 -6.89
CA GLN A 419 21.22 0.20 -7.92
C GLN A 419 20.04 1.08 -7.57
N PHE A 420 19.46 1.76 -8.55
CA PHE A 420 18.21 2.48 -8.36
C PHE A 420 17.05 1.64 -8.89
N THR A 421 16.04 1.40 -8.06
CA THR A 421 14.81 0.73 -8.49
C THR A 421 13.63 1.66 -8.34
N TYR A 422 12.94 1.94 -9.45
CA TYR A 422 11.62 2.56 -9.47
C TYR A 422 10.53 1.50 -9.51
N LEU A 423 9.52 1.65 -8.68
CA LEU A 423 8.38 0.75 -8.60
C LEU A 423 7.22 1.31 -9.43
N ALA A 424 7.12 0.88 -10.68
CA ALA A 424 6.14 1.36 -11.64
C ALA A 424 4.76 0.69 -11.43
N PRO A 425 3.66 1.44 -11.25
CA PRO A 425 2.32 0.88 -11.29
C PRO A 425 1.97 0.51 -12.74
N THR A 426 1.88 -0.79 -13.04
CA THR A 426 1.62 -1.28 -14.41
C THR A 426 0.15 -1.61 -14.65
N LEU A 427 -0.61 -1.79 -13.56
CA LEU A 427 -2.06 -1.95 -13.59
C LEU A 427 -2.70 -1.10 -12.49
N ILE A 428 -3.57 -0.18 -12.90
CA ILE A 428 -4.36 0.67 -12.01
C ILE A 428 -5.80 0.19 -12.03
N THR A 429 -6.42 0.11 -10.86
CA THR A 429 -7.81 -0.32 -10.71
C THR A 429 -8.56 0.57 -9.71
N ALA A 430 -9.80 0.91 -10.07
CA ALA A 430 -10.70 1.65 -9.22
C ALA A 430 -11.36 0.73 -8.19
N ALA A 431 -11.18 1.02 -6.91
CA ALA A 431 -11.84 0.36 -5.80
C ALA A 431 -12.99 1.25 -5.30
N PRO A 432 -14.26 0.86 -5.49
CA PRO A 432 -15.38 1.61 -4.93
C PRO A 432 -15.39 1.46 -3.40
N ILE A 433 -15.64 2.57 -2.71
CA ILE A 433 -15.83 2.61 -1.25
C ILE A 433 -17.24 3.09 -0.99
N LYS A 434 -18.02 2.34 -0.24
CA LYS A 434 -19.32 2.74 0.29
C LYS A 434 -19.19 2.99 1.79
N PHE A 435 -19.83 4.02 2.29
CA PHE A 435 -19.90 4.25 3.73
C PHE A 435 -21.26 4.75 4.16
N HIS A 436 -21.60 4.44 5.40
CA HIS A 436 -22.78 4.94 6.08
C HIS A 436 -22.46 5.16 7.56
N PHE A 437 -22.74 6.37 8.04
CA PHE A 437 -22.67 6.77 9.43
C PHE A 437 -24.04 7.25 9.86
N GLU A 438 -24.54 6.70 10.95
CA GLU A 438 -25.84 7.08 11.52
C GLU A 438 -25.63 7.82 12.82
N ASN A 439 -26.61 8.65 13.18
CA ASN A 439 -26.72 9.22 14.51
C ASN A 439 -25.49 10.05 14.94
N LEU A 440 -24.89 10.79 13.99
CA LEU A 440 -23.83 11.76 14.30
C LEU A 440 -24.46 13.00 14.97
N LYS A 441 -23.75 13.59 15.94
CA LYS A 441 -24.16 14.80 16.66
C LYS A 441 -23.09 15.86 16.55
N LEU A 442 -23.49 17.12 16.38
CA LEU A 442 -22.57 18.23 16.57
C LEU A 442 -22.08 18.24 18.03
N PRO A 443 -20.78 18.46 18.28
CA PRO A 443 -20.26 18.65 19.63
C PRO A 443 -20.97 19.80 20.31
N ALA A 444 -21.18 19.71 21.63
CA ALA A 444 -21.73 20.84 22.38
C ALA A 444 -20.72 22.01 22.41
N ASP A 445 -21.20 23.25 22.40
CA ASP A 445 -20.34 24.44 22.52
C ASP A 445 -19.41 24.32 23.75
N GLY A 446 -18.11 24.13 23.51
CA GLY A 446 -17.09 23.91 24.54
C GLY A 446 -16.29 22.62 24.38
N GLU A 447 -16.84 21.60 23.72
CA GLU A 447 -16.11 20.39 23.32
C GLU A 447 -15.38 20.67 22.00
N LYS A 448 -14.27 21.41 22.06
CA LYS A 448 -13.33 21.38 20.93
C LYS A 448 -12.80 19.95 20.83
N SER A 449 -13.14 19.26 19.73
CA SER A 449 -12.46 18.04 19.28
C SER A 449 -10.97 18.35 19.21
N LYS A 450 -10.24 18.02 20.28
CA LYS A 450 -8.78 18.05 20.25
C LYS A 450 -8.35 16.83 19.42
N PRO A 451 -7.39 17.02 18.49
CA PRO A 451 -6.98 16.02 17.52
C PRO A 451 -6.48 14.73 18.16
#